data_AF-A0A838BQ61-F1
#
_entry.id   AF-A0A838BQ61-F1
#
_cell.length_a   1.000
_cell.length_b   1.000
_cell.length_c   1.000
_cell.angle_alpha   90.00
_cell.angle_beta   90.00
_cell.angle_gamma   90.00
#
_symmetry.space_group_name_H-M   'P 1'
#
loop_
_entity.id
_entity.type
_entity.pdbx_description
1 polymer ?
#
loop_
_entity_poly.entity_id
_entity_poly.type
_entity_poly.pdbx_seq_one_letter_code
_entity_poly.pdbx_strand_id
1 'polypeptide(L)'
;MSSRYYFNLTNGSHFIHDSEGCQLEDIDSAIAFANKAIKELRAEASLPSEVWQRWEMEIRNGAGEVIWVVPLEPLPVKSCSLH
;
A
#
# COMPACT_ATOMS: atom_id res chain seq x y z
N MET A 1 3.68 -22.18 -4.34
CA MET A 1 3.49 -22.29 -2.88
C MET A 1 3.16 -20.91 -2.38
N SER A 2 2.14 -20.73 -1.54
CA SER A 2 1.77 -19.42 -1.02
C SER A 2 2.63 -19.00 0.17
N SER A 3 2.93 -17.71 0.25
CA SER A 3 3.68 -17.08 1.34
C SER A 3 2.78 -16.09 2.10
N ARG A 4 3.09 -15.87 3.38
CA ARG A 4 2.44 -14.84 4.19
C ARG A 4 3.09 -13.50 3.90
N TYR A 5 2.27 -12.51 3.58
CA TYR A 5 2.67 -11.13 3.40
C TYR A 5 1.92 -10.24 4.38
N TYR A 6 2.61 -9.23 4.92
CA TYR A 6 2.05 -8.25 5.85
C TYR A 6 2.05 -6.87 5.22
N PHE A 7 1.01 -6.08 5.49
CA PHE A 7 0.77 -4.78 4.84
C PHE A 7 0.74 -3.65 5.87
N ASN A 8 1.91 -3.15 6.25
CA ASN A 8 1.99 -2.09 7.25
C ASN A 8 1.82 -0.72 6.61
N LEU A 9 1.09 0.18 7.26
CA LEU A 9 0.95 1.56 6.83
C LEU A 9 1.88 2.45 7.65
N THR A 10 2.65 3.31 6.98
CA THR A 10 3.56 4.24 7.64
C THR A 10 3.59 5.58 6.92
N ASN A 11 3.89 6.66 7.64
CA ASN A 11 4.24 7.95 7.05
C ASN A 11 5.55 8.54 7.62
N GLY A 12 6.35 7.68 8.26
CA GLY A 12 7.58 8.05 8.97
C GLY A 12 7.37 8.63 10.37
N SER A 13 6.17 9.13 10.70
CA SER A 13 5.81 9.61 12.05
C SER A 13 4.84 8.66 12.75
N HIS A 14 3.96 8.04 11.99
CA HIS A 14 2.98 7.06 12.45
C HIS A 14 3.24 5.72 11.76
N PHE A 15 3.00 4.64 12.49
CA PHE A 15 3.12 3.28 12.01
C PHE A 15 1.91 2.48 12.46
N ILE A 16 1.22 1.84 11.52
CA ILE A 16 0.09 0.95 11.73
C ILE A 16 0.55 -0.44 11.27
N HIS A 17 0.65 -1.35 12.23
CA HIS A 17 1.10 -2.71 11.99
C HIS A 17 -0.05 -3.63 11.59
N ASP A 18 0.14 -4.39 10.51
CA ASP A 18 -0.69 -5.52 10.15
C ASP A 18 -0.14 -6.79 10.79
N SER A 19 -0.86 -7.34 11.77
CA SER A 19 -0.52 -8.58 12.47
C SER A 19 -1.15 -9.83 11.84
N GLU A 20 -2.18 -9.68 11.02
CA GLU A 20 -2.89 -10.82 10.42
C GLU A 20 -2.16 -11.29 9.16
N GLY A 21 -1.82 -10.34 8.28
CA GLY A 21 -1.25 -10.61 6.98
C GLY A 21 -2.18 -11.43 6.07
N CYS A 22 -1.80 -11.54 4.80
CA CYS A 22 -2.52 -12.33 3.81
C CYS A 22 -1.64 -13.44 3.24
N GLN A 23 -2.23 -14.59 2.93
CA GLN A 23 -1.53 -15.69 2.28
C GLN A 23 -1.73 -15.60 0.77
N LEU A 24 -0.66 -15.27 0.04
CA LEU A 24 -0.69 -15.00 -1.39
C LEU A 24 0.37 -15.82 -2.12
N GLU A 25 0.17 -16.06 -3.41
CA GLU A 25 1.02 -16.95 -4.19
C GLU A 25 2.42 -16.37 -4.43
N ASP A 26 2.49 -15.07 -4.69
CA ASP A 26 3.71 -14.35 -5.06
C ASP A 26 3.62 -12.87 -4.69
N ILE A 27 4.72 -12.15 -4.97
CA ILE A 27 4.83 -10.72 -4.72
C ILE A 27 3.89 -9.90 -5.62
N ASP A 28 3.63 -10.33 -6.85
CA ASP A 28 2.74 -9.63 -7.77
C ASP A 28 1.29 -9.65 -7.24
N SER A 29 0.86 -10.77 -6.69
CA SER A 29 -0.41 -10.91 -5.98
C SER A 29 -0.46 -10.01 -4.74
N ALA A 30 0.64 -9.91 -3.99
CA ALA A 30 0.75 -8.99 -2.85
C ALA A 30 0.64 -7.52 -3.26
N ILE A 31 1.31 -7.13 -4.34
CA ILE A 31 1.22 -5.78 -4.89
C ILE A 31 -0.21 -5.48 -5.37
N ALA A 32 -0.86 -6.43 -6.06
CA ALA A 32 -2.24 -6.27 -6.50
C ALA A 32 -3.21 -6.12 -5.31
N PHE A 33 -3.02 -6.93 -4.26
CA PHE A 33 -3.79 -6.84 -3.02
C PHE A 33 -3.58 -5.48 -2.33
N ALA A 34 -2.34 -5.04 -2.15
CA ALA A 34 -2.01 -3.75 -1.56
C ALA A 34 -2.68 -2.59 -2.33
N ASN A 35 -2.58 -2.58 -3.66
CA ASN A 35 -3.23 -1.56 -4.49
C ASN A 35 -4.75 -1.55 -4.34
N LYS A 36 -5.38 -2.72 -4.20
CA LYS A 36 -6.81 -2.83 -3.94
C LYS A 36 -7.16 -2.27 -2.57
N ALA A 37 -6.45 -2.69 -1.52
CA ALA A 37 -6.65 -2.20 -0.15
C ALA A 37 -6.49 -0.68 -0.06
N ILE A 38 -5.49 -0.10 -0.72
CA ILE A 38 -5.29 1.36 -0.79
C ILE A 38 -6.48 2.07 -1.46
N LYS A 39 -7.05 1.50 -2.52
CA LYS A 39 -8.23 2.08 -3.17
C LYS A 39 -9.44 2.05 -2.25
N GLU A 40 -9.67 0.93 -1.57
CA GLU A 40 -10.78 0.76 -0.62
C GLU A 40 -10.62 1.70 0.57
N LEU A 41 -9.44 1.75 1.19
CA LEU A 41 -9.12 2.65 2.31
C LEU A 41 -9.38 4.12 1.97
N ARG A 42 -8.98 4.56 0.78
CA ARG A 42 -9.23 5.94 0.32
C ARG A 42 -10.71 6.22 0.07
N ALA A 43 -11.42 5.26 -0.49
CA ALA A 43 -12.86 5.39 -0.75
C ALA A 43 -13.65 5.46 0.56
N GLU A 44 -13.29 4.65 1.57
CA GLU A 44 -13.97 4.61 2.86
C GLU A 44 -13.71 5.85 3.71
N ALA A 45 -12.45 6.29 3.81
CA ALA A 45 -12.11 7.40 4.69
C ALA A 45 -12.61 8.76 4.16
N SER A 46 -12.86 8.89 2.85
CA SER A 46 -13.32 10.14 2.21
C SER A 46 -12.44 11.36 2.58
N LEU A 47 -11.14 11.13 2.81
CA LEU A 47 -10.18 12.16 3.21
C LEU A 47 -9.53 12.85 1.99
N PRO A 48 -9.10 14.11 2.12
CA PRO A 48 -8.36 14.81 1.08
C PRO A 48 -7.07 14.09 0.67
N SER A 49 -6.62 14.30 -0.57
CA SER A 49 -5.40 13.68 -1.11
C SER A 49 -4.14 14.03 -0.30
N GLU A 50 -4.12 15.21 0.31
CA GLU A 50 -3.03 15.71 1.15
C GLU A 50 -2.80 14.84 2.38
N VAL A 51 -3.86 14.23 2.91
CA VAL A 51 -3.74 13.33 4.08
C VAL A 51 -2.98 12.07 3.73
N TRP A 52 -3.06 11.62 2.47
CA TRP A 52 -2.38 10.43 1.97
C TRP A 52 -0.95 10.72 1.50
N GLN A 53 -0.53 11.99 1.45
CA GLN A 53 0.85 12.33 1.14
C GLN A 53 1.77 11.75 2.20
N ARG A 54 2.89 11.18 1.75
CA ARG A 54 3.88 10.47 2.58
C ARG A 54 3.39 9.17 3.22
N TRP A 55 2.12 8.82 3.10
CA TRP A 55 1.69 7.50 3.51
C TRP A 55 2.14 6.46 2.49
N GLU A 56 2.67 5.38 3.01
CA GLU A 56 3.18 4.25 2.25
C GLU A 56 2.70 2.96 2.89
N MET A 57 2.38 1.98 2.05
CA MET A 57 2.10 0.61 2.45
C MET A 57 3.35 -0.23 2.22
N GLU A 58 4.00 -0.62 3.30
CA GLU A 58 5.11 -1.57 3.29
C GLU A 58 4.57 -2.98 3.19
N ILE A 59 4.99 -3.71 2.16
CA ILE A 59 4.74 -5.13 2.01
C ILE A 59 5.94 -5.86 2.62
N ARG A 60 5.68 -6.70 3.63
CA ARG A 60 6.70 -7.51 4.29
C ARG A 60 6.50 -8.98 4.06
N ASN A 61 7.60 -9.73 3.97
CA ASN A 61 7.58 -11.18 3.91
C ASN A 61 7.39 -11.82 5.31
N GLY A 62 7.28 -13.15 5.37
CA GLY A 62 7.17 -13.89 6.62
C GLY A 62 8.36 -13.77 7.58
N ALA A 63 9.50 -13.29 7.11
CA ALA A 63 10.67 -12.99 7.95
C ALA A 63 10.63 -11.57 8.54
N GLY A 64 9.63 -10.75 8.16
CA GLY A 64 9.48 -9.37 8.61
C GLY A 64 10.28 -8.36 7.77
N GLU A 65 10.88 -8.77 6.67
CA GLU A 65 11.66 -7.90 5.78
C GLU A 65 10.73 -7.16 4.82
N VAL A 66 10.98 -5.87 4.60
CA VAL A 66 10.27 -5.08 3.57
C VAL A 66 10.76 -5.52 2.21
N ILE A 67 9.86 -6.07 1.41
CA ILE A 67 10.15 -6.53 0.05
C ILE A 67 9.62 -5.56 -1.01
N TRP A 68 8.63 -4.74 -0.66
CA TRP A 68 8.04 -3.75 -1.55
C TRP A 68 7.37 -2.62 -0.77
N VAL A 69 7.24 -1.46 -1.39
CA VAL A 69 6.57 -0.30 -0.82
C VAL A 69 5.65 0.32 -1.86
N VAL A 70 4.39 0.59 -1.48
CA VAL A 70 3.39 1.21 -2.35
C VAL A 70 2.96 2.55 -1.75
N PRO A 71 3.25 3.69 -2.39
CA PRO A 71 2.74 4.98 -1.95
C PRO A 71 1.21 5.05 -1.99
N LEU A 72 0.58 5.68 -1.00
CA LEU A 72 -0.86 5.91 -0.95
C LEU A 72 -1.29 7.18 -1.69
N GLU A 73 -0.33 8.07 -1.96
CA GLU A 73 -0.57 9.27 -2.73
C GLU A 73 -1.11 8.91 -4.13
N PRO A 74 -2.12 9.65 -4.62
CA PRO A 74 -2.56 9.48 -5.99
C PRO A 74 -1.38 9.79 -6.91
N LEU A 75 -1.03 8.84 -7.79
CA LEU A 75 -0.06 9.10 -8.85
C LEU A 75 -0.45 10.41 -9.53
N PRO A 76 0.49 11.35 -9.74
CA PRO A 76 0.17 12.56 -10.46
C PRO A 76 -0.42 12.14 -11.79
N VAL A 77 -1.70 12.49 -12.00
CA VAL A 77 -2.34 12.30 -13.29
C VAL A 77 -1.44 13.06 -14.25
N LYS A 78 -0.76 12.34 -15.16
CA LYS A 78 -0.02 13.01 -16.22
C LYS A 78 -1.08 13.75 -17.01
N SER A 79 -1.23 15.04 -16.73
CA SER A 79 -1.92 15.97 -17.61
C SER A 79 -1.11 15.96 -18.90
N CYS A 80 -1.42 15.06 -19.82
CA CYS A 80 -1.04 15.22 -21.21
C CYS A 80 -1.82 16.44 -21.70
N SER A 81 -1.28 17.63 -21.43
CA SER A 81 -1.72 18.87 -22.04
C SER A 81 -1.39 18.79 -23.53
N LEU A 82 -2.37 18.41 -24.34
CA LEU A 82 -2.31 18.66 -25.78
C LEU A 82 -2.87 20.06 -26.02
N HIS A 83 -1.91 20.99 -26.21
CA HIS A 83 -2.07 22.24 -26.95
C HIS A 83 -2.31 21.94 -28.43
#